data_AF-A0A1Z8RAK6-F1
#
_entry.id   AF-A0A1Z8RAK6-F1
#
_cell.length_a   1.000
_cell.length_b   1.000
_cell.length_c   1.000
_cell.angle_alpha   90.00
_cell.angle_beta   90.00
_cell.angle_gamma   90.00
#
_symmetry.space_group_name_H-M   'P 1'
#
loop_
_entity.id
_entity.type
_entity.pdbx_description
1 polymer ?
#
loop_
_entity_poly.entity_id
_entity_poly.type
_entity_poly.pdbx_seq_one_letter_code
_entity_poly.pdbx_strand_id
1 'polypeptide(L)'
;MNSPKLILWIIWVSLLSFIVYYRFAYGAEMPEEEPLNIIFVILISCLLLGSLTCRVLVLPRQDNPFAFFVGGLAAAEGAMLLGVLLIPYYQDLVLAMSFACMVTYFPYFIKVPNPVDGAKEF
;
A
#
# COMPACT_ATOMS: atom_id res chain seq x y z
N MET A 1 -11.06 16.74 14.43
CA MET A 1 -10.30 15.91 13.46
C MET A 1 -10.56 16.47 12.07
N ASN A 2 -9.54 16.78 11.26
CA ASN A 2 -9.73 17.38 9.93
C ASN A 2 -10.51 16.40 9.03
N SER A 3 -11.69 16.81 8.53
CA SER A 3 -12.56 16.01 7.65
C SER A 3 -11.85 15.25 6.52
N PRO A 4 -10.89 15.84 5.76
CA PRO A 4 -10.20 15.09 4.70
C PRO A 4 -9.29 13.97 5.22
N LYS A 5 -8.68 14.12 6.41
CA LYS A 5 -7.86 13.07 7.01
C LYS A 5 -8.70 11.89 7.47
N LEU A 6 -9.92 12.16 7.94
CA LEU A 6 -10.88 11.14 8.37
C LEU A 6 -11.31 10.27 7.18
N ILE A 7 -11.59 10.89 6.02
CA ILE A 7 -11.95 10.18 4.78
C ILE A 7 -10.79 9.26 4.34
N LEU A 8 -9.57 9.77 4.29
CA LEU A 8 -8.38 8.98 3.94
C LEU A 8 -8.15 7.81 4.90
N TRP A 9 -8.43 8.03 6.19
CA TRP A 9 -8.30 7.01 7.22
C TRP A 9 -9.32 5.89 7.05
N ILE A 10 -10.59 6.23 6.77
CA ILE A 10 -11.64 5.24 6.50
C ILE A 10 -11.29 4.40 5.27
N ILE A 11 -10.85 5.04 4.18
CA ILE A 11 -10.45 4.33 2.95
C ILE A 11 -9.32 3.33 3.25
N TRP A 12 -8.31 3.78 4.01
CA TRP A 12 -7.17 2.95 4.38
C TRP A 12 -7.58 1.75 5.26
N VAL A 13 -8.36 1.97 6.32
CA VAL A 13 -8.82 0.90 7.21
C VAL A 13 -9.71 -0.11 6.45
N SER A 14 -10.57 0.37 5.55
CA SER A 14 -11.47 -0.48 4.78
C SER A 14 -10.68 -1.42 3.86
N LEU A 15 -9.65 -0.90 3.18
CA LEU A 15 -8.79 -1.70 2.31
C LEU A 15 -7.92 -2.67 3.10
N LEU A 16 -7.33 -2.23 4.21
CA LEU A 16 -6.57 -3.12 5.09
C LEU A 16 -7.43 -4.29 5.59
N SER A 17 -8.69 -4.01 5.97
CA SER A 17 -9.65 -5.01 6.41
C SER A 17 -10.00 -5.98 5.28
N PHE A 18 -10.14 -5.47 4.05
CA PHE A 18 -10.37 -6.31 2.87
C PHE A 18 -9.21 -7.27 2.60
N ILE A 19 -7.96 -6.81 2.70
CA ILE A 19 -6.76 -7.67 2.52
C ILE A 19 -6.75 -8.80 3.56
N VAL A 20 -6.99 -8.47 4.82
CA VAL A 20 -7.02 -9.44 5.92
C VAL A 20 -8.16 -10.45 5.72
N TYR A 21 -9.35 -9.96 5.37
CA TYR A 21 -10.51 -10.81 5.06
C TYR A 21 -10.21 -11.75 3.89
N TYR A 22 -9.63 -11.23 2.80
CA TYR A 22 -9.31 -12.02 1.62
C TYR A 22 -8.35 -13.16 1.96
N ARG A 23 -7.30 -12.89 2.75
CA ARG A 23 -6.36 -13.93 3.20
C ARG A 23 -7.03 -14.99 4.07
N PHE A 24 -7.94 -14.58 4.95
CA PHE A 24 -8.66 -15.48 5.84
C PHE A 24 -9.67 -16.35 5.10
N ALA A 25 -10.36 -15.79 4.11
CA ALA A 25 -11.39 -16.48 3.34
C ALA A 25 -10.82 -17.41 2.26
N TYR A 26 -9.73 -17.01 1.57
CA TYR A 26 -9.25 -17.69 0.35
C TYR A 26 -7.83 -18.26 0.45
N GLY A 27 -7.05 -17.95 1.48
CA GLY A 27 -5.62 -18.31 1.50
C GLY A 27 -5.29 -19.74 1.94
N ALA A 28 -6.24 -20.67 1.88
CA ALA A 28 -6.02 -22.07 2.24
C ALA A 28 -5.67 -22.97 1.04
N GLU A 29 -5.98 -22.52 -0.18
CA GLU A 29 -5.66 -23.27 -1.41
C GLU A 29 -4.32 -22.77 -1.94
N MET A 30 -3.25 -23.56 -1.76
CA MET A 30 -1.99 -23.35 -2.48
C MET A 30 -2.15 -23.93 -3.89
N PRO A 31 -2.24 -23.10 -4.95
CA PRO A 31 -2.28 -23.62 -6.31
C PRO A 31 -0.93 -24.28 -6.65
N GLU A 32 -0.90 -25.05 -7.73
CA GLU A 32 0.33 -25.73 -8.17
C GLU A 32 1.38 -24.71 -8.64
N GLU A 33 2.67 -25.09 -8.55
CA GLU A 33 3.79 -24.24 -8.99
C GLU A 33 3.64 -23.88 -10.48
N GLU A 34 3.40 -22.60 -10.76
CA GLU A 34 3.41 -22.07 -12.11
C GLU A 34 4.78 -21.46 -12.46
N PRO A 35 5.24 -21.61 -13.72
CA PRO A 35 6.47 -20.98 -14.16
C PRO A 35 6.35 -19.45 -14.08
N LEU A 36 7.23 -18.85 -13.27
CA LEU A 36 7.28 -17.41 -13.02
C LEU A 36 7.52 -16.64 -14.33
N ASN A 37 6.52 -15.89 -14.79
CA ASN A 37 6.70 -14.99 -15.92
C ASN A 37 7.35 -13.68 -15.45
N ILE A 38 8.59 -13.45 -15.88
CA ILE A 38 9.42 -12.29 -15.55
C ILE A 38 8.69 -10.97 -15.82
N ILE A 39 7.84 -10.90 -16.86
CA ILE A 39 7.09 -9.69 -17.22
C ILE A 39 6.12 -9.29 -16.10
N PHE A 40 5.43 -10.26 -15.50
CA PHE A 40 4.50 -9.99 -14.40
C PHE A 40 5.24 -9.58 -13.12
N VAL A 41 6.39 -10.18 -12.85
CA VAL A 41 7.24 -9.79 -11.72
C VAL A 41 7.71 -8.35 -11.87
N ILE A 42 8.15 -7.94 -13.06
CA ILE A 42 8.55 -6.56 -13.35
C ILE A 42 7.36 -5.62 -13.17
N LEU A 43 6.19 -5.97 -13.70
CA LEU A 43 4.99 -5.15 -13.60
C LEU A 43 4.58 -4.92 -12.14
N ILE A 44 4.47 -5.99 -11.34
CA ILE A 44 4.12 -5.93 -9.91
C ILE A 44 5.17 -5.14 -9.13
N SER A 45 6.46 -5.37 -9.41
CA SER A 45 7.56 -4.64 -8.76
C SER A 45 7.52 -3.14 -9.06
N CYS A 46 7.27 -2.75 -10.32
CA CYS A 46 7.13 -1.36 -10.72
C CYS A 46 5.95 -0.67 -10.03
N LEU A 47 4.81 -1.35 -9.92
CA LEU A 47 3.63 -0.82 -9.22
C LEU A 47 3.89 -0.61 -7.72
N LEU A 48 4.54 -1.58 -7.07
CA LEU A 48 4.89 -1.49 -5.65
C LEU A 48 5.95 -0.42 -5.39
N LEU A 49 6.98 -0.32 -6.25
CA LEU A 49 7.98 0.75 -6.18
C LEU A 49 7.38 2.13 -6.44
N GLY A 50 6.47 2.25 -7.40
CA GLY A 50 5.73 3.48 -7.67
C GLY A 50 4.89 3.91 -6.47
N SER A 51 4.23 2.94 -5.83
CA SER A 51 3.48 3.15 -4.59
C SER A 51 4.39 3.64 -3.45
N LEU A 52 5.52 2.97 -3.21
CA LEU A 52 6.49 3.34 -2.18
C LEU A 52 7.10 4.72 -2.43
N THR A 53 7.43 5.04 -3.68
CA THR A 53 7.96 6.34 -4.11
C THR A 53 6.97 7.45 -3.84
N CYS A 54 5.70 7.24 -4.20
CA CYS A 54 4.62 8.20 -3.91
C CYS A 54 4.52 8.48 -2.40
N ARG A 55 4.74 7.47 -1.55
CA ARG A 55 4.62 7.57 -0.09
C ARG A 55 5.79 8.27 0.59
N VAL A 56 7.01 7.85 0.28
CA VAL A 56 8.22 8.30 1.00
C VAL A 56 8.70 9.64 0.46
N LEU A 57 8.63 9.86 -0.86
CA LEU A 57 9.26 11.01 -1.49
C LEU A 57 8.27 12.12 -1.86
N VAL A 58 7.07 11.74 -2.31
CA VAL A 58 6.09 12.69 -2.87
C VAL A 58 5.09 13.16 -1.82
N LEU A 59 4.46 12.25 -1.08
CA LEU A 59 3.43 12.56 -0.07
C LEU A 59 3.86 13.62 0.99
N PRO A 60 5.09 13.56 1.56
CA PRO A 60 5.49 14.53 2.58
C PRO A 60 5.86 15.91 2.00
N ARG A 61 5.96 16.05 0.68
CA ARG A 61 6.35 17.29 -0.01
C ARG A 61 5.19 18.01 -0.70
N GLN A 62 3.97 17.49 -0.63
CA GLN A 62 2.83 18.01 -1.39
C GLN A 62 1.81 18.72 -0.51
N ASP A 63 1.39 19.92 -0.94
CA ASP A 63 0.32 20.70 -0.28
C ASP A 63 -1.05 20.05 -0.42
N ASN A 64 -1.27 19.28 -1.51
CA ASN A 64 -2.51 18.52 -1.74
C ASN A 64 -2.24 17.01 -1.82
N PRO A 65 -2.20 16.31 -0.67
CA PRO A 65 -1.76 14.92 -0.60
C PRO A 65 -2.79 13.92 -1.11
N PHE A 66 -4.04 14.34 -1.39
CA PHE A 66 -5.15 13.43 -1.69
C PHE A 66 -4.91 12.61 -2.96
N ALA A 67 -4.52 13.25 -4.07
CA ALA A 67 -4.32 12.57 -5.35
C ALA A 67 -3.17 11.56 -5.29
N PHE A 68 -2.06 11.93 -4.64
CA PHE A 68 -0.89 11.05 -4.49
C PHE A 68 -1.13 9.93 -3.48
N PHE A 69 -1.94 10.18 -2.45
CA PHE A 69 -2.36 9.14 -1.52
C PHE A 69 -3.19 8.09 -2.25
N VAL A 70 -4.26 8.51 -2.94
CA VAL A 70 -5.15 7.60 -3.68
C VAL A 70 -4.40 6.90 -4.80
N GLY A 71 -3.56 7.61 -5.56
CA GLY A 71 -2.75 7.03 -6.64
C GLY A 71 -1.74 5.99 -6.13
N GLY A 72 -1.02 6.30 -5.05
CA GLY A 72 -0.09 5.34 -4.44
C GLY A 72 -0.82 4.13 -3.85
N LEU A 73 -2.01 4.32 -3.28
CA LEU A 73 -2.86 3.24 -2.78
C LEU A 73 -3.35 2.34 -3.91
N ALA A 74 -3.88 2.93 -4.99
CA ALA A 74 -4.34 2.23 -6.17
C ALA A 74 -3.21 1.44 -6.86
N ALA A 75 -1.98 1.95 -6.86
CA ALA A 75 -0.83 1.22 -7.41
C ALA A 75 -0.51 -0.06 -6.61
N ALA A 76 -0.54 0.01 -5.27
CA ALA A 76 -0.30 -1.17 -4.43
C ALA A 76 -1.43 -2.20 -4.54
N GLU A 77 -2.69 -1.75 -4.49
CA GLU A 77 -3.85 -2.62 -4.62
C GLU A 77 -3.97 -3.21 -6.03
N GLY A 78 -3.62 -2.44 -7.05
CA GLY A 78 -3.53 -2.92 -8.43
C GLY A 78 -2.46 -4.00 -8.59
N ALA A 79 -1.30 -3.83 -7.96
CA ALA A 79 -0.26 -4.87 -7.92
C ALA A 79 -0.77 -6.14 -7.22
N MET A 80 -1.53 -5.98 -6.13
CA MET A 80 -2.14 -7.09 -5.42
C MET A 80 -3.14 -7.86 -6.28
N LEU A 81 -4.13 -7.16 -6.85
CA LEU A 81 -5.15 -7.78 -7.71
C LEU A 81 -4.52 -8.49 -8.91
N LEU A 82 -3.55 -7.85 -9.55
CA LEU A 82 -2.82 -8.45 -10.67
C LEU A 82 -2.02 -9.68 -10.23
N GLY A 83 -1.33 -9.62 -9.09
CA GLY A 83 -0.56 -10.76 -8.59
C GLY A 83 -1.44 -11.93 -8.16
N VAL A 84 -2.58 -11.67 -7.54
CA VAL A 84 -3.56 -12.71 -7.19
C VAL A 84 -4.17 -13.36 -8.43
N LEU A 85 -4.51 -12.58 -9.46
CA LEU A 85 -5.15 -13.11 -10.66
C LEU A 85 -4.17 -13.78 -11.64
N LEU A 86 -2.95 -13.26 -11.75
CA LEU A 86 -1.98 -13.68 -12.76
C LEU A 86 -0.91 -14.64 -12.23
N ILE A 87 -0.65 -14.65 -10.92
CA ILE A 87 0.35 -15.54 -10.32
C ILE A 87 -0.15 -16.05 -8.95
N PRO A 88 -1.23 -16.86 -8.93
CA PRO A 88 -1.91 -17.25 -7.70
C PRO A 88 -0.99 -18.06 -6.76
N TYR A 89 0.04 -18.73 -7.28
CA TYR A 89 1.07 -19.40 -6.47
C TYR A 89 1.82 -18.45 -5.52
N TYR A 90 2.06 -17.20 -5.95
CA TYR A 90 2.74 -16.19 -5.14
C TYR A 90 1.76 -15.24 -4.46
N GLN A 91 0.48 -15.61 -4.35
CA GLN A 91 -0.56 -14.80 -3.72
C GLN A 91 -0.17 -14.34 -2.32
N ASP A 92 0.41 -15.22 -1.49
CA ASP A 92 0.87 -14.88 -0.15
C ASP A 92 1.97 -13.81 -0.15
N LEU A 93 2.94 -13.91 -1.06
CA LEU A 93 4.02 -12.95 -1.20
C LEU A 93 3.48 -11.58 -1.62
N VAL A 94 2.63 -11.57 -2.65
CA VAL A 94 2.01 -10.35 -3.17
C VAL A 94 1.13 -9.69 -2.11
N LEU A 95 0.37 -10.48 -1.36
CA LEU A 95 -0.51 -10.01 -0.30
C LEU A 95 0.29 -9.46 0.89
N ALA A 96 1.40 -10.11 1.26
CA ALA A 96 2.33 -9.62 2.28
C ALA A 96 2.98 -8.30 1.86
N MET A 97 3.37 -8.17 0.58
CA MET A 97 3.92 -6.91 0.04
C MET A 97 2.88 -5.79 0.02
N SER A 98 1.63 -6.07 -0.37
CA SER A 98 0.54 -5.09 -0.30
C SER A 98 0.24 -4.66 1.14
N PHE A 99 0.23 -5.61 2.08
CA PHE A 99 0.06 -5.32 3.50
C PHE A 99 1.19 -4.45 4.05
N ALA A 100 2.46 -4.80 3.77
CA ALA A 100 3.61 -3.99 4.16
C ALA A 100 3.50 -2.58 3.59
N CYS A 101 3.06 -2.48 2.34
CA CYS A 101 2.73 -1.22 1.70
C CYS A 101 1.65 -0.44 2.47
N MET A 102 0.52 -1.04 2.82
CA MET A 102 -0.52 -0.39 3.61
C MET A 102 -0.01 0.10 4.96
N VAL A 103 0.78 -0.70 5.67
CA VAL A 103 1.36 -0.31 6.97
C VAL A 103 2.26 0.92 6.84
N THR A 104 2.96 1.11 5.71
CA THR A 104 3.79 2.30 5.51
C THR A 104 3.01 3.62 5.43
N TYR A 105 1.68 3.59 5.23
CA TYR A 105 0.84 4.79 5.35
C TYR A 105 0.48 5.16 6.80
N PHE A 106 0.72 4.28 7.76
CA PHE A 106 0.39 4.48 9.17
C PHE A 106 0.97 5.78 9.78
N PRO A 107 2.24 6.16 9.52
CA PRO A 107 2.81 7.41 10.04
C PRO A 107 2.10 8.67 9.54
N TYR A 108 1.53 8.63 8.32
CA TYR A 108 0.77 9.75 7.76
C TYR A 108 -0.49 10.05 8.58
N PHE A 109 -1.12 9.01 9.14
CA PHE A 109 -2.33 9.14 9.94
C PHE A 109 -2.05 9.53 11.40
N ILE A 110 -0.90 9.11 11.95
CA ILE A 110 -0.59 9.34 13.36
C ILE A 110 0.04 10.70 13.63
N LYS A 111 0.68 11.35 12.63
CA LYS A 111 1.62 12.45 12.86
C LYS A 111 2.71 12.03 13.86
N VAL A 112 3.82 11.49 13.36
CA VAL A 112 5.07 11.57 14.13
C VAL A 112 5.45 13.06 14.14
N PRO A 113 5.65 13.70 15.31
CA PRO A 113 6.18 15.06 15.36
C PRO A 113 7.47 15.08 14.56
N ASN A 114 7.57 16.00 13.59
CA ASN A 114 8.81 16.20 12.87
C ASN A 114 9.83 16.70 13.92
N PRO A 115 10.95 16.00 14.17
CA PRO A 115 11.93 16.45 15.17
C PRO A 115 12.58 17.79 14.77
N VAL A 116 12.37 18.25 13.53
CA VAL A 116 12.89 19.52 13.00
C VAL A 116 12.09 20.74 13.47
N ASP A 117 10.84 20.57 13.92
CA ASP A 117 9.99 21.70 14.36
C ASP A 117 10.21 22.08 15.85
N GLY A 118 11.00 21.29 16.60
CA GLY A 118 11.34 21.56 18.01
C GLY A 118 12.54 22.49 18.22
N ALA A 119 13.16 23.00 17.15
CA ALA A 119 14.38 23.81 17.23
C ALA A 119 14.15 25.32 17.00
N LYS A 120 12.91 25.80 17.10
CA LYS A 120 12.58 27.23 16.94
C LYS A 120 11.66 27.76 18.03
N GLU A 121 11.95 27.45 19.29
CA GLU A 121 11.43 28.21 20.43
C GLU A 121 12.50 28.27 21.53
N PHE A 122 13.50 29.14 21.35
CA PHE A 122 14.24 29.83 22.41
C PHE A 122 14.65 31.22 21.91
#